data_AF-A0A7Y4R0W6-F1
#
_entry.id   AF-A0A7Y4R0W6-F1
#
_cell.length_a   1.000
_cell.length_b   1.000
_cell.length_c   1.000
_cell.angle_alpha   90.00
_cell.angle_beta   90.00
_cell.angle_gamma   90.00
#
_symmetry.space_group_name_H-M   'P 1'
#
loop_
_entity.id
_entity.type
_entity.pdbx_description
1 polymer ?
#
loop_
_entity_poly.entity_id
_entity_poly.type
_entity_poly.pdbx_seq_one_letter_code
_entity_poly.pdbx_strand_id
1 'polypeptide(L)'
;MSKKALLQVAGILVITILAGIFFNLSNPNRIQFIANEKIVNFSQSDSLLNALRIQDSILKAADSLKNTSNRREDSLRLSHEKHIQDSILAVNKTDSLKRIQDSLKTVNQKKEDSIKNAQNQVTDFAKPIDIKIDFAKALFDKKYRFIDARDISDYGAGHVQGALNIPFHEIEKYKDRLNDLPKDQVYITYCSSACDVSIDMAYYMAKLGFKKVYIFHGGWDEWKAAGYPAN
;
A
#
# COMPACT_ATOMS: atom_id res chain seq x y z
N MET A 1 -28.74 18.23 37.50
CA MET A 1 -28.62 19.47 38.31
C MET A 1 -27.35 20.20 37.90
N SER A 2 -27.41 21.48 37.51
CA SER A 2 -26.22 22.18 37.02
C SER A 2 -25.18 22.30 38.14
N LYS A 3 -23.87 22.28 37.82
CA LYS A 3 -22.80 22.41 38.84
C LYS A 3 -22.97 23.69 39.68
N LYS A 4 -23.56 24.75 39.12
CA LYS A 4 -23.91 25.99 39.83
C LYS A 4 -25.02 25.75 40.89
N ALA A 5 -26.06 24.99 40.56
CA ALA A 5 -27.12 24.65 41.50
C ALA A 5 -26.64 23.73 42.63
N LEU A 6 -25.73 22.78 42.34
CA LEU A 6 -25.13 21.92 43.37
C LEU A 6 -24.28 22.74 44.37
N LEU A 7 -23.48 23.68 43.86
CA LEU A 7 -22.67 24.54 44.72
C LEU A 7 -23.53 25.45 45.60
N GLN A 8 -24.66 25.95 45.08
CA GLN A 8 -25.60 26.77 45.84
C GLN A 8 -26.24 25.97 46.98
N VAL A 9 -26.69 24.73 46.73
CA VAL A 9 -27.30 23.88 47.76
C VAL A 9 -26.28 23.52 48.84
N ALA A 10 -25.05 23.18 48.46
CA ALA A 10 -23.98 22.89 49.42
C ALA A 10 -23.63 24.11 50.28
N GLY A 11 -23.58 25.31 49.67
CA GLY A 11 -23.33 26.56 50.40
C GLY A 11 -24.39 26.86 51.45
N ILE A 12 -25.67 26.69 51.11
CA ILE A 12 -26.79 26.93 52.05
C ILE A 12 -26.69 25.98 53.26
N LEU A 13 -26.36 24.70 53.03
CA LEU A 13 -26.32 23.70 54.10
C LEU A 13 -25.18 23.93 55.10
N VAL A 14 -24.02 24.41 54.62
CA VAL A 14 -22.91 24.78 55.51
C VAL A 14 -23.26 26.02 56.34
N ILE A 15 -23.91 27.01 55.73
CA ILE A 15 -24.32 28.23 56.41
C ILE A 15 -25.36 27.95 57.51
N THR A 16 -26.34 27.06 57.26
CA THR A 16 -27.36 26.72 58.27
C THR A 16 -26.78 25.98 59.47
N ILE A 17 -25.82 25.07 59.26
CA ILE A 17 -25.14 24.37 60.35
C ILE A 17 -24.32 25.35 61.20
N LEU A 18 -23.54 26.22 60.55
CA LEU A 18 -22.74 27.22 61.25
C LEU A 18 -23.60 28.22 62.03
N ALA A 19 -24.74 28.64 61.45
CA ALA A 19 -25.71 29.50 62.13
C ALA A 19 -26.33 28.81 63.36
N GLY A 20 -26.66 27.52 63.28
CA GLY A 20 -27.19 26.75 64.41
C GLY A 20 -26.19 26.62 65.56
N ILE A 21 -24.91 26.37 65.25
CA ILE A 21 -23.84 26.31 66.24
C ILE A 21 -23.62 27.69 66.87
N PHE A 22 -23.57 28.75 66.06
CA PHE A 22 -23.41 30.11 66.55
C PHE A 22 -24.59 30.56 67.43
N PHE A 23 -25.82 30.23 67.04
CA PHE A 23 -27.03 30.51 67.83
C PHE A 23 -26.99 29.77 69.17
N ASN A 24 -26.61 28.49 69.18
CA ASN A 24 -26.49 27.71 70.42
C ASN A 24 -25.37 28.25 71.33
N LEU A 25 -24.26 28.75 70.76
CA LEU A 25 -23.16 29.34 71.54
C LEU A 25 -23.50 30.72 72.12
N SER A 26 -24.27 31.52 71.38
CA SER A 26 -24.64 32.91 71.74
C SER A 26 -25.87 33.00 72.64
N ASN A 27 -26.70 31.95 72.71
CA ASN A 27 -27.88 31.95 73.56
C ASN A 27 -27.45 31.80 75.04
N PRO A 28 -27.84 32.73 75.94
CA PRO A 28 -27.51 32.63 77.36
C PRO A 28 -28.07 31.37 78.03
N ASN A 29 -29.14 30.79 77.46
CA ASN A 29 -29.70 29.50 77.89
C ASN A 29 -29.19 28.36 76.99
N ARG A 30 -27.88 28.06 77.07
CA ARG A 30 -27.26 26.96 76.33
C ARG A 30 -27.89 25.61 76.69
N ILE A 31 -28.20 24.79 75.68
CA ILE A 31 -28.69 23.42 75.91
C ILE A 31 -27.55 22.61 76.53
N GLN A 32 -27.68 22.29 77.82
CA GLN A 32 -26.77 21.40 78.50
C GLN A 32 -27.10 19.96 78.09
N PHE A 33 -26.17 19.26 77.45
CA PHE A 33 -26.31 17.85 77.12
C PHE A 33 -25.69 16.98 78.22
N ILE A 34 -26.12 17.10 79.49
CA ILE A 34 -25.72 16.15 80.56
C ILE A 34 -26.88 15.92 81.58
N ALA A 35 -27.13 14.63 81.86
CA ALA A 35 -27.67 13.92 83.05
C ALA A 35 -28.90 14.47 83.83
N ASN A 36 -29.87 13.62 84.23
CA ASN A 36 -29.75 12.82 85.46
C ASN A 36 -30.67 11.58 85.55
N GLU A 37 -30.31 10.72 86.51
CA GLU A 37 -30.54 9.28 86.69
C GLU A 37 -31.97 8.77 86.90
N LYS A 38 -32.20 7.53 86.44
CA LYS A 38 -32.93 6.52 87.21
C LYS A 38 -32.00 5.32 87.43
N ILE A 39 -31.69 5.05 88.69
CA ILE A 39 -30.91 3.88 89.08
C ILE A 39 -31.78 2.63 88.87
N VAL A 40 -31.38 1.76 87.94
CA VAL A 40 -31.85 0.37 87.88
C VAL A 40 -30.60 -0.49 87.99
N ASN A 41 -30.42 -1.11 89.16
CA ASN A 41 -29.38 -2.10 89.40
C ASN A 41 -29.75 -3.40 88.67
N PHE A 42 -28.99 -3.76 87.65
CA PHE A 42 -28.88 -5.14 87.19
C PHE A 42 -27.40 -5.50 87.07
N SER A 43 -26.90 -6.14 88.12
CA SER A 43 -25.57 -6.72 88.21
C SER A 43 -25.46 -7.97 87.34
N GLN A 44 -24.61 -7.93 86.31
CA GLN A 44 -23.56 -8.91 85.99
C GLN A 44 -23.06 -8.65 84.55
N SER A 45 -21.77 -8.33 84.43
CA SER A 45 -21.10 -7.73 83.28
C SER A 45 -20.64 -8.70 82.19
N ASP A 46 -20.92 -9.99 82.29
CA ASP A 46 -20.27 -10.98 81.42
C ASP A 46 -21.03 -11.25 80.11
N SER A 47 -22.35 -11.08 80.09
CA SER A 47 -23.19 -11.47 78.94
C SER A 47 -23.15 -10.50 77.75
N LEU A 48 -23.06 -9.19 78.00
CA LEU A 48 -23.05 -8.17 76.93
C LEU A 48 -21.67 -8.03 76.26
N LEU A 49 -20.60 -8.17 77.05
CA LEU A 49 -19.23 -8.20 76.53
C LEU A 49 -18.97 -9.42 75.65
N ASN A 50 -19.53 -10.58 76.01
CA ASN A 50 -19.43 -11.77 75.18
C ASN A 50 -20.21 -11.62 73.86
N ALA A 51 -21.42 -11.04 73.90
CA ALA A 51 -22.23 -10.81 72.70
C ALA A 51 -21.54 -9.88 71.69
N LEU A 52 -20.94 -8.78 72.14
CA LEU A 52 -20.20 -7.84 71.28
C LEU A 52 -18.93 -8.46 70.69
N ARG A 53 -18.21 -9.26 71.48
CA ARG A 53 -16.99 -9.97 71.04
C ARG A 53 -17.31 -11.07 70.02
N ILE A 54 -18.44 -11.76 70.18
CA ILE A 54 -18.94 -12.74 69.21
C ILE A 54 -19.26 -12.05 67.88
N GLN A 55 -19.91 -10.88 67.91
CA GLN A 55 -20.26 -10.15 66.69
C GLN A 55 -19.03 -9.67 65.89
N ASP A 56 -18.00 -9.15 66.57
CA ASP A 56 -16.74 -8.75 65.91
C ASP A 56 -15.98 -9.95 65.33
N SER A 57 -16.01 -11.09 66.04
CA SER A 57 -15.41 -12.34 65.53
C SER A 57 -16.15 -12.89 64.30
N ILE A 58 -17.48 -12.77 64.25
CA ILE A 58 -18.31 -13.15 63.10
C ILE A 58 -18.05 -12.22 61.92
N LEU A 59 -17.92 -10.91 62.16
CA LEU A 59 -17.63 -9.93 61.09
C LEU A 59 -16.25 -10.19 60.46
N LYS A 60 -15.23 -10.44 61.28
CA LYS A 60 -13.88 -10.83 60.82
C LYS A 60 -13.87 -12.16 60.07
N ALA A 61 -14.65 -13.13 60.53
CA ALA A 61 -14.80 -14.41 59.83
C ALA A 61 -15.50 -14.23 58.46
N ALA A 62 -16.54 -13.39 58.40
CA ALA A 62 -17.24 -13.06 57.17
C ALA A 62 -16.33 -12.33 56.15
N ASP A 63 -15.53 -11.36 56.62
CA ASP A 63 -14.57 -10.66 55.77
C ASP A 63 -13.45 -11.58 55.26
N SER A 64 -12.98 -12.50 56.10
CA SER A 64 -12.00 -13.52 55.71
C SER A 64 -12.55 -14.47 54.65
N LEU A 65 -13.80 -14.92 54.78
CA LEU A 65 -14.48 -15.76 53.78
C LEU A 65 -14.70 -15.01 52.47
N LYS A 66 -15.11 -13.74 52.53
CA LYS A 66 -15.28 -12.91 51.33
C LYS A 66 -13.96 -12.69 50.60
N ASN A 67 -12.89 -12.40 51.33
CA ASN A 67 -11.55 -12.28 50.76
C ASN A 67 -11.05 -13.60 50.16
N THR A 68 -11.33 -14.74 50.81
CA THR A 68 -10.95 -16.05 50.31
C THR A 68 -11.74 -16.43 49.05
N SER A 69 -13.03 -16.11 49.00
CA SER A 69 -13.89 -16.29 47.82
C SER A 69 -13.39 -15.46 46.63
N ASN A 70 -13.10 -14.18 46.85
CA ASN A 70 -12.59 -13.29 45.81
C ASN A 70 -11.25 -13.78 45.25
N ARG A 71 -10.32 -14.20 46.12
CA ARG A 71 -9.02 -14.78 45.69
C ARG A 71 -9.20 -16.05 44.87
N ARG A 72 -10.21 -16.86 45.19
CA ARG A 72 -10.51 -18.10 44.45
C ARG A 72 -11.15 -17.81 43.09
N GLU A 73 -12.03 -16.82 42.99
CA GLU A 73 -12.57 -16.35 41.71
C GLU A 73 -11.49 -15.72 40.82
N ASP A 74 -10.62 -14.90 41.39
CA ASP A 74 -9.53 -14.26 40.64
C ASP A 74 -8.51 -15.27 40.12
N SER A 75 -8.16 -16.28 40.92
CA SER A 75 -7.26 -17.37 40.48
C SER A 75 -7.89 -18.28 39.42
N LEU A 76 -9.20 -18.56 39.53
CA LEU A 76 -9.92 -19.31 38.50
C LEU A 76 -10.03 -18.52 37.19
N ARG A 77 -10.32 -17.21 37.25
CA ARG A 77 -10.33 -16.32 36.09
C ARG A 77 -8.97 -16.24 35.41
N LEU A 78 -7.90 -16.07 36.19
CA LEU A 78 -6.54 -15.99 35.68
C LEU A 78 -6.10 -17.31 35.02
N SER A 79 -6.47 -18.45 35.59
CA SER A 79 -6.20 -19.76 34.99
C SER A 79 -6.98 -19.98 33.69
N HIS A 80 -8.24 -19.54 33.63
CA HIS A 80 -9.07 -19.68 32.43
C HIS A 80 -8.58 -18.77 31.30
N GLU A 81 -8.25 -17.52 31.65
CA GLU A 81 -7.71 -16.55 30.70
C GLU A 81 -6.36 -16.99 30.16
N LYS A 82 -5.47 -17.49 31.03
CA LYS A 82 -4.19 -18.06 30.61
C LYS A 82 -4.38 -19.25 29.65
N HIS A 83 -5.30 -20.17 29.95
CA HIS A 83 -5.57 -21.32 29.09
C HIS A 83 -6.15 -20.91 27.72
N ILE A 84 -7.00 -19.88 27.69
CA ILE A 84 -7.54 -19.32 26.44
C ILE A 84 -6.40 -18.67 25.63
N GLN A 85 -5.53 -17.89 26.29
CA GLN A 85 -4.39 -17.25 25.63
C GLN A 85 -3.38 -18.27 25.09
N ASP A 86 -3.05 -19.31 25.86
CA ASP A 86 -2.13 -20.38 25.44
C ASP A 86 -2.72 -21.17 24.25
N SER A 87 -4.04 -21.40 24.24
CA SER A 87 -4.75 -22.06 23.14
C SER A 87 -4.77 -21.20 21.87
N ILE A 88 -5.03 -19.89 21.99
CA ILE A 88 -4.99 -18.95 20.87
C ILE A 88 -3.57 -18.81 20.31
N LEU A 89 -2.54 -18.82 21.18
CA LEU A 89 -1.14 -18.75 20.78
C LEU A 89 -0.70 -20.02 20.04
N ALA A 90 -1.17 -21.20 20.45
CA ALA A 90 -0.90 -22.47 19.77
C ALA A 90 -1.56 -22.54 18.37
N VAL A 91 -2.75 -21.96 18.20
CA VAL A 91 -3.47 -21.91 16.91
C VAL A 91 -2.85 -20.91 15.94
N ASN A 92 -2.29 -19.79 16.42
CA ASN A 92 -1.85 -18.68 15.57
C ASN A 92 -0.40 -18.76 15.03
N LYS A 93 0.44 -19.68 15.48
CA LYS A 93 1.88 -19.62 15.14
C LYS A 93 2.35 -20.55 14.02
N THR A 94 1.71 -21.70 13.83
CA THR A 94 2.19 -22.83 13.01
C THR A 94 2.07 -22.71 11.48
N ASP A 95 0.80 -22.76 11.04
CA ASP A 95 0.50 -23.52 9.83
C ASP A 95 -0.30 -22.74 8.80
N SER A 96 -1.25 -21.91 9.22
CA SER A 96 -2.11 -21.15 8.30
C SER A 96 -1.37 -19.94 7.73
N LEU A 97 -0.74 -19.13 8.58
CA LEU A 97 0.03 -17.94 8.16
C LEU A 97 1.25 -18.33 7.31
N LYS A 98 1.93 -19.43 7.66
CA LYS A 98 3.05 -19.94 6.88
C LYS A 98 2.61 -20.41 5.48
N ARG A 99 1.52 -21.18 5.39
CA ARG A 99 0.95 -21.60 4.10
C ARG A 99 0.49 -20.43 3.24
N ILE A 100 -0.11 -19.40 3.84
CA ILE A 100 -0.50 -18.17 3.14
C ILE A 100 0.74 -17.45 2.63
N GLN A 101 1.77 -17.30 3.45
CA GLN A 101 3.01 -16.62 3.07
C GLN A 101 3.79 -17.37 1.98
N ASP A 102 3.83 -18.70 2.03
CA ASP A 102 4.44 -19.54 1.00
C ASP A 102 3.64 -19.50 -0.32
N SER A 103 2.31 -19.47 -0.23
CA SER A 103 1.44 -19.31 -1.41
C SER A 103 1.62 -17.93 -2.06
N LEU A 104 1.68 -16.86 -1.26
CA LEU A 104 1.93 -15.49 -1.75
C LEU A 104 3.31 -15.37 -2.39
N LYS A 105 4.35 -16.00 -1.81
CA LYS A 105 5.68 -16.07 -2.43
C LYS A 105 5.63 -16.79 -3.78
N THR A 106 4.93 -17.90 -3.86
CA THR A 106 4.81 -18.69 -5.09
C THR A 106 4.08 -17.91 -6.19
N VAL A 107 3.00 -17.20 -5.85
CA VAL A 107 2.25 -16.35 -6.79
C VAL A 107 3.08 -15.16 -7.25
N ASN A 108 3.80 -14.50 -6.34
CA ASN A 108 4.68 -13.39 -6.69
C ASN A 108 5.85 -13.86 -7.56
N GLN A 109 6.45 -15.01 -7.27
CA GLN A 109 7.50 -15.58 -8.10
C GLN A 109 6.98 -15.89 -9.51
N LYS A 110 5.81 -16.55 -9.63
CA LYS A 110 5.21 -16.85 -10.94
C LYS A 110 4.87 -15.59 -11.73
N LYS A 111 4.44 -14.52 -11.06
CA LYS A 111 4.19 -13.21 -11.67
C LYS A 111 5.50 -12.58 -12.18
N GLU A 112 6.55 -12.57 -11.36
CA GLU A 112 7.88 -12.06 -11.73
C GLU A 112 8.50 -12.85 -12.89
N ASP A 113 8.37 -14.17 -12.90
CA ASP A 113 8.87 -15.03 -13.97
C ASP A 113 8.09 -14.79 -15.28
N SER A 114 6.78 -14.54 -15.18
CA SER A 114 5.95 -14.18 -16.33
C SER A 114 6.32 -12.80 -16.89
N ILE A 115 6.61 -11.82 -16.02
CA ILE A 115 7.06 -10.48 -16.41
C ILE A 115 8.45 -10.54 -17.07
N LYS A 116 9.39 -11.30 -16.50
CA LYS A 116 10.72 -11.49 -17.08
C LYS A 116 10.66 -12.20 -18.43
N ASN A 117 9.82 -13.22 -18.59
CA ASN A 117 9.62 -13.88 -19.88
C ASN A 117 9.00 -12.94 -20.93
N ALA A 118 8.03 -12.11 -20.54
CA ALA A 118 7.46 -11.11 -21.45
C ALA A 118 8.50 -10.04 -21.86
N GLN A 119 9.39 -9.63 -20.94
CA GLN A 119 10.46 -8.66 -21.24
C GLN A 119 11.59 -9.26 -22.09
N ASN A 120 11.93 -10.54 -21.89
CA ASN A 120 12.92 -11.24 -22.72
C ASN A 120 12.44 -11.47 -24.16
N GLN A 121 11.13 -11.56 -24.40
CA GLN A 121 10.59 -11.67 -25.76
C GLN A 121 10.64 -10.36 -26.59
N VAL A 122 10.87 -9.21 -25.96
CA VAL A 122 10.85 -7.90 -26.62
C VAL A 122 12.25 -7.44 -27.08
N THR A 123 13.33 -8.14 -26.70
CA THR A 123 14.70 -7.59 -26.80
C THR A 123 15.67 -8.32 -27.74
N ASP A 124 15.28 -9.38 -28.44
CA ASP A 124 16.23 -10.20 -29.22
C ASP A 124 16.50 -9.71 -30.66
N PHE A 125 15.96 -8.57 -31.08
CA PHE A 125 16.23 -8.00 -32.40
C PHE A 125 17.11 -6.75 -32.33
N ALA A 126 17.98 -6.57 -33.32
CA ALA A 126 18.84 -5.40 -33.42
C ALA A 126 18.00 -4.13 -33.57
N LYS A 127 18.07 -3.22 -32.60
CA LYS A 127 17.32 -1.96 -32.64
C LYS A 127 17.79 -1.10 -33.83
N PRO A 128 16.88 -0.62 -34.69
CA PRO A 128 17.24 0.33 -35.75
C PRO A 128 17.85 1.63 -35.21
N ILE A 129 18.71 2.25 -36.02
CA ILE A 129 19.46 3.45 -35.64
C ILE A 129 19.02 4.64 -36.49
N ASP A 130 18.61 5.73 -35.84
CA ASP A 130 18.25 6.97 -36.50
C ASP A 130 19.48 7.68 -37.08
N ILE A 131 19.39 8.16 -38.32
CA ILE A 131 20.48 8.83 -39.02
C ILE A 131 20.01 10.14 -39.68
N LYS A 132 20.95 11.09 -39.77
CA LYS A 132 20.76 12.37 -40.47
C LYS A 132 21.25 12.29 -41.91
N ILE A 133 20.91 13.31 -42.70
CA ILE A 133 21.23 13.39 -44.13
C ILE A 133 22.72 13.18 -44.46
N ASP A 134 23.64 13.74 -43.68
CA ASP A 134 25.09 13.60 -43.93
C ASP A 134 25.53 12.13 -43.87
N PHE A 135 25.01 11.39 -42.88
CA PHE A 135 25.34 9.98 -42.73
C PHE A 135 24.60 9.11 -43.74
N ALA A 136 23.35 9.44 -44.07
CA ALA A 136 22.62 8.78 -45.14
C ALA A 136 23.37 8.92 -46.48
N LYS A 137 23.86 10.12 -46.80
CA LYS A 137 24.68 10.36 -47.99
C LYS A 137 25.99 9.56 -47.97
N ALA A 138 26.68 9.49 -46.84
CA ALA A 138 27.88 8.66 -46.70
C ALA A 138 27.60 7.17 -46.92
N LEU A 139 26.44 6.66 -46.47
CA LEU A 139 26.03 5.28 -46.71
C LEU A 139 25.67 5.04 -48.19
N PHE A 140 25.02 6.01 -48.83
CA PHE A 140 24.76 5.98 -50.27
C PHE A 140 26.04 5.93 -51.10
N ASP A 141 27.04 6.74 -50.76
CA ASP A 141 28.33 6.77 -51.46
C ASP A 141 29.08 5.44 -51.35
N LYS A 142 28.89 4.73 -50.23
CA LYS A 142 29.36 3.36 -50.01
C LYS A 142 28.49 2.29 -50.70
N LYS A 143 27.49 2.69 -51.49
CA LYS A 143 26.57 1.82 -52.23
C LYS A 143 25.74 0.89 -51.34
N TYR A 144 25.48 1.30 -50.11
CA TYR A 144 24.47 0.63 -49.29
C TYR A 144 23.06 0.94 -49.81
N ARG A 145 22.14 0.04 -49.49
CA ARG A 145 20.84 -0.01 -50.16
C ARG A 145 19.78 0.73 -49.38
N PHE A 146 19.07 1.59 -50.10
CA PHE A 146 17.94 2.34 -49.57
C PHE A 146 16.65 1.57 -49.85
N ILE A 147 15.73 1.58 -48.89
CA ILE A 147 14.39 1.01 -48.97
C ILE A 147 13.40 2.17 -48.90
N ASP A 148 12.69 2.42 -49.98
CA ASP A 148 11.62 3.42 -50.03
C ASP A 148 10.33 2.78 -49.56
N ALA A 149 9.84 3.20 -48.39
CA ALA A 149 8.66 2.63 -47.76
C ALA A 149 7.33 3.25 -48.22
N ARG A 150 7.39 4.24 -49.13
CA ARG A 150 6.21 4.94 -49.68
C ARG A 150 5.49 4.10 -50.73
N ASP A 151 4.31 4.58 -51.12
CA ASP A 151 3.53 4.00 -52.19
C ASP A 151 4.24 4.12 -53.55
N ILE A 152 3.86 3.23 -54.47
CA ILE A 152 4.50 3.12 -55.78
C ILE A 152 4.38 4.40 -56.62
N SER A 153 3.31 5.18 -56.43
CA SER A 153 3.11 6.47 -57.10
C SER A 153 4.14 7.50 -56.63
N ASP A 154 4.40 7.56 -55.33
CA ASP A 154 5.35 8.52 -54.75
C ASP A 154 6.79 8.16 -55.12
N TYR A 155 7.10 6.86 -55.11
CA TYR A 155 8.37 6.37 -55.62
C TYR A 155 8.54 6.71 -57.11
N GLY A 156 7.51 6.50 -57.93
CA GLY A 156 7.53 6.81 -59.36
C GLY A 156 7.64 8.30 -59.68
N ALA A 157 7.19 9.18 -58.79
CA ALA A 157 7.34 10.64 -58.92
C ALA A 157 8.76 11.12 -58.58
N GLY A 158 9.54 10.31 -57.86
CA GLY A 158 10.95 10.54 -57.60
C GLY A 158 11.43 9.82 -56.35
N HIS A 159 12.65 9.30 -56.38
CA HIS A 159 13.22 8.52 -55.28
C HIS A 159 14.75 8.57 -55.23
N VAL A 160 15.34 8.14 -54.11
CA VAL A 160 16.80 7.99 -53.98
C VAL A 160 17.30 7.02 -55.06
N GLN A 161 18.32 7.40 -55.81
CA GLN A 161 18.80 6.59 -56.93
C GLN A 161 19.16 5.16 -56.50
N GLY A 162 18.58 4.15 -57.16
CA GLY A 162 18.83 2.74 -56.86
C GLY A 162 18.18 2.24 -55.56
N ALA A 163 17.29 3.01 -54.95
CA ALA A 163 16.44 2.53 -53.86
C ALA A 163 15.54 1.38 -54.33
N LEU A 164 15.16 0.51 -53.40
CA LEU A 164 14.17 -0.53 -53.60
C LEU A 164 12.82 -0.07 -53.01
N ASN A 165 11.79 0.06 -53.83
CA ASN A 165 10.45 0.36 -53.33
C ASN A 165 9.80 -0.87 -52.68
N ILE A 166 9.41 -0.73 -51.41
CA ILE A 166 8.62 -1.69 -50.65
C ILE A 166 7.56 -0.89 -49.88
N PRO A 167 6.38 -0.62 -50.47
CA PRO A 167 5.30 0.09 -49.80
C PRO A 167 4.88 -0.64 -48.51
N PHE A 168 5.02 0.03 -47.37
CA PHE A 168 4.76 -0.62 -46.08
C PHE A 168 3.27 -0.89 -45.84
N HIS A 169 2.38 -0.03 -46.35
CA HIS A 169 0.93 -0.24 -46.27
C HIS A 169 0.47 -1.53 -46.97
N GLU A 170 1.26 -2.01 -47.92
CA GLU A 170 1.01 -3.24 -48.67
C GLU A 170 2.04 -4.33 -48.34
N ILE A 171 2.67 -4.29 -47.16
CA ILE A 171 3.82 -5.13 -46.81
C ILE A 171 3.60 -6.63 -47.09
N GLU A 172 2.39 -7.13 -46.90
CA GLU A 172 2.04 -8.53 -47.17
C GLU A 172 2.26 -8.92 -48.65
N LYS A 173 2.04 -7.99 -49.60
CA LYS A 173 2.31 -8.21 -51.03
C LYS A 173 3.81 -8.22 -51.36
N TYR A 174 4.62 -7.55 -50.53
CA TYR A 174 6.05 -7.36 -50.76
C TYR A 174 6.93 -8.18 -49.81
N LYS A 175 6.31 -9.02 -48.97
CA LYS A 175 6.98 -9.79 -47.93
C LYS A 175 8.06 -10.71 -48.49
N ASP A 176 7.80 -11.37 -49.61
CA ASP A 176 8.77 -12.26 -50.26
C ASP A 176 9.99 -11.49 -50.76
N ARG A 177 9.78 -10.32 -51.39
CA ARG A 177 10.87 -9.43 -51.81
C ARG A 177 11.74 -9.00 -50.64
N LEU A 178 11.16 -8.77 -49.46
CA LEU A 178 11.91 -8.44 -48.25
C LEU A 178 12.60 -9.67 -47.63
N ASN A 179 11.99 -10.85 -47.71
CA ASN A 179 12.55 -12.10 -47.23
C ASN A 179 13.80 -12.52 -48.02
N ASP A 180 13.81 -12.28 -49.32
CA ASP A 180 14.93 -12.58 -50.22
C ASP A 180 16.16 -11.69 -49.99
N LEU A 181 16.02 -10.60 -49.22
CA LEU A 181 17.13 -9.71 -48.92
C LEU A 181 18.10 -10.33 -47.90
N PRO A 182 19.43 -10.26 -48.15
CA PRO A 182 20.45 -10.70 -47.19
C PRO A 182 20.37 -9.95 -45.86
N LYS A 183 20.21 -10.68 -44.75
CA LYS A 183 19.94 -10.09 -43.41
C LYS A 183 21.15 -9.46 -42.73
N ASP A 184 22.35 -9.77 -43.22
CA ASP A 184 23.64 -9.30 -42.70
C ASP A 184 24.12 -7.98 -43.36
N GLN A 185 23.44 -7.54 -44.41
CA GLN A 185 23.73 -6.27 -45.09
C GLN A 185 23.14 -5.06 -44.36
N VAL A 186 23.64 -3.89 -44.73
CA VAL A 186 23.16 -2.59 -44.24
C VAL A 186 22.03 -2.09 -45.13
N TYR A 187 20.92 -1.72 -44.50
CA TYR A 187 19.77 -1.11 -45.16
C TYR A 187 19.41 0.22 -44.53
N ILE A 188 18.96 1.16 -45.36
CA ILE A 188 18.50 2.48 -44.95
C ILE A 188 17.04 2.59 -45.35
N THR A 189 16.13 2.65 -44.40
CA THR A 189 14.71 2.90 -44.68
C THR A 189 14.46 4.40 -44.72
N TYR A 190 13.60 4.82 -45.63
CA TYR A 190 13.14 6.21 -45.69
C TYR A 190 11.72 6.27 -46.26
N CYS A 191 11.06 7.39 -46.02
CA CYS A 191 9.73 7.73 -46.52
C CYS A 191 9.71 9.20 -46.95
N SER A 192 8.57 9.89 -46.96
CA SER A 192 8.55 11.35 -47.09
C SER A 192 9.07 12.02 -45.81
N SER A 193 9.38 13.32 -45.85
CA SER A 193 9.68 14.04 -44.61
C SER A 193 8.47 14.02 -43.67
N ALA A 194 8.72 13.96 -42.36
CA ALA A 194 7.68 13.89 -41.32
C ALA A 194 6.70 12.70 -41.47
N CYS A 195 7.21 11.54 -41.87
CA CYS A 195 6.44 10.30 -41.97
C CYS A 195 7.06 9.20 -41.12
N ASP A 196 6.23 8.44 -40.40
CA ASP A 196 6.68 7.38 -39.48
C ASP A 196 6.81 6.01 -40.14
N VAL A 197 6.39 5.88 -41.41
CA VAL A 197 6.34 4.60 -42.12
C VAL A 197 7.74 3.98 -42.29
N SER A 198 8.79 4.81 -42.39
CA SER A 198 10.17 4.34 -42.43
C SER A 198 10.64 3.70 -41.11
N ILE A 199 10.08 4.15 -39.98
CA ILE A 199 10.32 3.59 -38.64
C ILE A 199 9.69 2.20 -38.56
N ASP A 200 8.42 2.09 -38.96
CA ASP A 200 7.71 0.81 -38.94
C ASP A 200 8.39 -0.23 -39.85
N MET A 201 8.80 0.18 -41.05
CA MET A 201 9.59 -0.66 -41.95
C MET A 201 10.88 -1.13 -41.28
N ALA A 202 11.63 -0.24 -40.62
CA ALA A 202 12.89 -0.60 -39.99
C ALA A 202 12.73 -1.59 -38.83
N TYR A 203 11.73 -1.40 -37.98
CA TYR A 203 11.43 -2.33 -36.89
C TYR A 203 10.88 -3.66 -37.41
N TYR A 204 10.11 -3.64 -38.50
CA TYR A 204 9.66 -4.85 -39.17
C TYR A 204 10.85 -5.65 -39.72
N MET A 205 11.78 -5.00 -40.41
CA MET A 205 13.03 -5.62 -40.86
C MET A 205 13.84 -6.16 -39.67
N ALA A 206 13.99 -5.40 -38.58
CA ALA A 206 14.71 -5.89 -37.40
C ALA A 206 14.09 -7.19 -36.84
N LYS A 207 12.76 -7.25 -36.75
CA LYS A 207 12.02 -8.46 -36.32
C LYS A 207 12.18 -9.64 -37.27
N LEU A 208 12.44 -9.39 -38.55
CA LEU A 208 12.78 -10.42 -39.55
C LEU A 208 14.27 -10.85 -39.51
N GLY A 209 15.03 -10.38 -38.52
CA GLY A 209 16.42 -10.78 -38.29
C GLY A 209 17.47 -9.95 -39.04
N PHE A 210 17.07 -8.81 -39.64
CA PHE A 210 18.05 -7.89 -40.23
C PHE A 210 18.89 -7.24 -39.13
N LYS A 211 20.21 -7.31 -39.30
CA LYS A 211 21.16 -6.93 -38.23
C LYS A 211 21.50 -5.45 -38.21
N LYS A 212 21.40 -4.77 -39.36
CA LYS A 212 21.86 -3.39 -39.55
C LYS A 212 20.86 -2.59 -40.37
N VAL A 213 19.91 -1.97 -39.67
CA VAL A 213 18.87 -1.14 -40.29
C VAL A 213 18.97 0.27 -39.73
N TYR A 214 19.03 1.25 -40.62
CA TYR A 214 19.07 2.67 -40.29
C TYR A 214 17.80 3.36 -40.76
N ILE A 215 17.32 4.33 -39.98
CA ILE A 215 16.13 5.12 -40.29
C ILE A 215 16.59 6.52 -40.72
N PHE A 216 16.32 6.89 -41.96
CA PHE A 216 16.57 8.25 -42.46
C PHE A 216 15.28 9.09 -42.41
N HIS A 217 15.10 9.82 -41.31
CA HIS A 217 13.92 10.66 -41.04
C HIS A 217 13.72 11.82 -42.02
N GLY A 218 14.80 12.34 -42.59
CA GLY A 218 14.73 13.41 -43.59
C GLY A 218 14.00 13.00 -44.86
N GLY A 219 13.97 11.69 -45.13
CA GLY A 219 13.15 11.14 -46.19
C GLY A 219 13.52 11.65 -47.58
N TRP A 220 12.56 11.48 -48.48
CA TRP A 220 12.68 11.91 -49.87
C TRP A 220 12.83 13.43 -50.00
N ASP A 221 12.12 14.21 -49.19
CA ASP A 221 12.07 15.66 -49.35
C ASP A 221 13.41 16.32 -49.03
N GLU A 222 14.09 15.91 -47.95
CA GLU A 222 15.43 16.40 -47.64
C GLU A 222 16.46 15.91 -48.67
N TRP A 223 16.35 14.66 -49.14
CA TRP A 223 17.24 14.12 -50.16
C TRP A 223 17.15 14.92 -51.46
N LYS A 224 15.92 15.21 -51.90
CA LYS A 224 15.63 16.01 -53.09
C LYS A 224 16.11 17.45 -52.91
N ALA A 225 15.84 18.06 -51.76
CA ALA A 225 16.26 19.44 -51.47
C ALA A 225 17.79 19.60 -51.48
N ALA A 226 18.52 18.56 -51.08
CA ALA A 226 19.99 18.54 -51.12
C ALA A 226 20.57 18.33 -52.54
N GLY A 227 19.73 18.08 -53.55
CA GLY A 227 20.19 17.82 -54.92
C GLY A 227 21.01 16.54 -55.07
N TYR A 228 20.79 15.56 -54.18
CA TYR A 228 21.49 14.28 -54.23
C TYR A 228 20.94 13.37 -55.34
N PRO A 229 21.72 12.37 -55.79
CA PRO A 229 21.33 11.54 -56.92
C PRO A 229 19.97 10.87 -56.71
N ALA A 230 19.10 11.03 -57.70
CA ALA A 230 17.72 10.57 -57.70
C ALA A 230 17.31 10.08 -59.08
N ASN A 231 16.24 9.28 -59.12
CA ASN A 231 15.55 8.84 -60.33
C ASN A 231 14.13 9.40 -60.35
#